data_AF-A0A0C3JUV9-F1
#
_entry.id   AF-A0A0C3JUV9-F1
#
_cell.length_a   1.000
_cell.length_b   1.000
_cell.length_c   1.000
_cell.angle_alpha   90.00
_cell.angle_beta   90.00
_cell.angle_gamma   90.00
#
_symmetry.space_group_name_H-M   'P 1'
#
loop_
_entity.id
_entity.type
_entity.pdbx_description
1 polymer ?
#
loop_
_entity_poly.entity_id
_entity_poly.type
_entity_poly.pdbx_seq_one_letter_code
_entity_poly.pdbx_strand_id
1 'polypeptide(L)'
;MSKIPHGWRMELTDCIASYMKARFQEEVFSGPHALPDISIPFPVLCEADRISSVISQAYRRPINIRKNQGGKTCNAEAAERYVEVTELSILVTDSNTIHVWYLPDALSPKRRADVWNCLHLLREPLRESIKASPQAWRTDKSYFRDDAELKGAINLSPAWFQQGRGPQNGFPEASRLLKSRTENTSTREWVDQMSDTNALLSAILHVIHP
;
A
#
# COMPACT_ATOMS: atom_id res chain seq x y z
N MET A 1 30.84 0.73 -2.93
CA MET A 1 29.69 0.54 -3.84
C MET A 1 28.69 -0.38 -3.16
N SER A 2 27.52 0.16 -2.80
CA SER A 2 26.48 -0.55 -2.05
C SER A 2 25.67 -1.44 -3.00
N LYS A 3 25.85 -2.76 -2.94
CA LYS A 3 24.85 -3.69 -3.49
C LYS A 3 23.69 -3.72 -2.51
N ILE A 4 22.75 -2.81 -2.70
CA ILE A 4 21.40 -3.02 -2.20
C ILE A 4 20.87 -4.21 -3.03
N PRO A 5 20.27 -5.24 -2.41
CA PRO A 5 19.83 -6.43 -3.13
C PRO A 5 18.55 -6.11 -3.93
N HIS A 6 18.69 -5.35 -5.01
CA HIS A 6 17.57 -4.77 -5.76
C HIS A 6 17.11 -5.61 -6.95
N GLY A 7 17.95 -6.50 -7.50
CA GLY A 7 17.58 -7.29 -8.69
C GLY A 7 16.48 -8.31 -8.42
N TRP A 8 16.73 -9.25 -7.50
CA TRP A 8 15.85 -10.40 -7.28
C TRP A 8 14.44 -10.04 -6.73
N ARG A 9 14.30 -8.93 -5.99
CA ARG A 9 13.01 -8.54 -5.40
C ARG A 9 12.09 -7.81 -6.39
N MET A 10 12.65 -7.13 -7.39
CA MET A 10 11.86 -6.58 -8.50
C MET A 10 11.32 -7.69 -9.38
N GLU A 11 12.16 -8.67 -9.72
CA GLU A 11 11.75 -9.85 -10.49
C GLU A 11 10.59 -10.59 -9.82
N LEU A 12 10.65 -10.81 -8.50
CA LEU A 12 9.54 -11.42 -7.77
C LEU A 12 8.25 -10.59 -7.86
N THR A 13 8.34 -9.26 -7.75
CA THR A 13 7.18 -8.37 -7.87
C THR A 13 6.54 -8.47 -9.26
N ASP A 14 7.37 -8.49 -10.31
CA ASP A 14 6.91 -8.60 -11.70
C ASP A 14 6.28 -9.97 -11.97
N CYS A 15 6.85 -11.05 -11.43
CA CYS A 15 6.27 -12.39 -11.51
C CYS A 15 4.89 -12.46 -10.84
N ILE A 16 4.76 -11.91 -9.61
CA ILE A 16 3.49 -11.86 -8.88
C ILE A 16 2.47 -11.00 -9.64
N ALA A 17 2.86 -9.81 -10.10
CA ALA A 17 1.98 -8.91 -10.85
C ALA A 17 1.48 -9.54 -12.15
N SER A 18 2.37 -10.19 -12.90
CA SER A 18 2.02 -10.90 -14.13
C SER A 18 1.04 -12.04 -13.86
N TYR A 19 1.30 -12.83 -12.82
CA TYR A 19 0.41 -13.91 -12.39
C TYR A 19 -0.96 -13.38 -11.95
N MET A 20 -1.01 -12.39 -11.06
CA MET A 20 -2.26 -11.82 -10.57
C MET A 20 -3.09 -11.18 -11.68
N LYS A 21 -2.44 -10.52 -12.65
CA LYS A 21 -3.08 -9.98 -13.85
C LYS A 21 -3.70 -11.09 -14.70
N ALA A 22 -2.95 -12.17 -14.95
CA ALA A 22 -3.47 -13.33 -15.69
C ALA A 22 -4.65 -14.00 -14.96
N ARG A 23 -4.57 -14.19 -13.63
CA ARG A 23 -5.67 -14.73 -12.81
C ARG A 23 -6.91 -13.83 -12.84
N PHE A 24 -6.73 -12.52 -12.78
CA PHE A 24 -7.84 -11.58 -12.94
C PHE A 24 -8.50 -11.70 -14.32
N GLN A 25 -7.70 -11.85 -15.38
CA GLN A 25 -8.21 -12.05 -16.74
C GLN A 25 -8.97 -13.38 -16.91
N GLU A 26 -8.43 -14.46 -16.35
CA GLU A 26 -9.08 -15.76 -16.29
C GLU A 26 -10.45 -15.66 -15.60
N GLU A 27 -10.50 -15.07 -14.41
CA GLU A 27 -11.72 -15.03 -13.61
C GLU A 27 -12.77 -14.07 -14.19
N VAL A 28 -12.38 -12.85 -14.54
CA VAL A 28 -13.35 -11.81 -14.91
C VAL A 28 -13.77 -11.90 -16.38
N PHE A 29 -12.87 -12.31 -17.27
CA PHE A 29 -13.09 -12.27 -18.72
C PHE A 29 -13.04 -13.65 -19.38
N SER A 30 -13.08 -14.73 -18.59
CA SER A 30 -12.97 -16.12 -19.08
C SER A 30 -11.70 -16.35 -19.92
N GLY A 31 -10.60 -15.71 -19.52
CA GLY A 31 -9.29 -15.87 -20.15
C GLY A 31 -8.68 -17.27 -19.96
N PRO A 32 -7.50 -17.52 -20.55
CA PRO A 32 -6.77 -18.78 -20.35
C PRO A 32 -6.44 -19.01 -18.88
N HIS A 33 -6.29 -20.29 -18.52
CA HIS A 33 -5.87 -20.66 -17.17
C HIS A 33 -4.49 -20.07 -16.84
N ALA A 34 -4.41 -19.29 -15.76
CA ALA A 34 -3.18 -18.64 -15.37
C ALA A 34 -2.32 -19.56 -14.52
N LEU A 35 -1.10 -19.81 -15.01
CA LEU A 35 -0.11 -20.62 -14.32
C LEU A 35 0.89 -19.72 -13.59
N PRO A 36 1.20 -19.99 -12.30
CA PRO A 36 2.19 -19.23 -11.57
C PRO A 36 3.61 -19.57 -12.03
N ASP A 37 4.48 -18.56 -11.99
CA ASP A 37 5.91 -18.77 -12.19
C ASP A 37 6.50 -19.55 -11.00
N ILE A 38 7.39 -20.50 -11.29
CA ILE A 38 8.06 -21.34 -10.28
C ILE A 38 8.90 -20.54 -9.26
N SER A 39 9.26 -19.31 -9.60
CA SER A 39 9.99 -18.39 -8.74
C SER A 39 9.14 -17.79 -7.63
N ILE A 40 7.80 -17.83 -7.73
CA ILE A 40 6.90 -17.28 -6.71
C ILE A 40 6.87 -18.24 -5.50
N PRO A 41 7.30 -17.80 -4.30
CA PRO A 41 7.24 -18.65 -3.12
C PRO A 41 5.80 -19.05 -2.81
N PHE A 42 5.59 -20.33 -2.46
CA PHE A 42 4.25 -20.87 -2.22
C PHE A 42 3.38 -20.05 -1.24
N PRO A 43 3.89 -19.55 -0.09
CA PRO A 43 3.09 -18.70 0.79
C PRO A 43 2.67 -17.37 0.16
N VAL A 44 3.48 -16.82 -0.76
CA VAL A 44 3.17 -15.59 -1.49
C VAL A 44 2.16 -15.87 -2.60
N LEU A 45 2.31 -17.00 -3.29
CA LEU A 45 1.35 -17.47 -4.28
C LEU A 45 -0.06 -17.64 -3.69
N CYS A 46 -0.19 -18.27 -2.52
CA CYS A 46 -1.49 -18.42 -1.85
C CYS A 46 -2.13 -17.07 -1.49
N GLU A 47 -1.33 -16.08 -1.09
CA GLU A 47 -1.83 -14.72 -0.86
C GLU A 47 -2.24 -14.06 -2.17
N ALA A 48 -1.44 -14.19 -3.23
CA ALA A 48 -1.74 -13.64 -4.54
C ALA A 48 -3.07 -14.19 -5.08
N ASP A 49 -3.32 -15.50 -4.98
CA ASP A 49 -4.59 -16.12 -5.37
C ASP A 49 -5.79 -15.58 -4.58
N ARG A 50 -5.64 -15.49 -3.25
CA ARG A 50 -6.67 -14.92 -2.37
C ARG A 50 -7.01 -13.50 -2.78
N ILE A 51 -5.99 -12.67 -2.97
CA ILE A 51 -6.13 -11.25 -3.33
C ILE A 51 -6.75 -11.12 -4.72
N SER A 52 -6.30 -11.90 -5.71
CA SER A 52 -6.90 -11.94 -7.04
C SER A 52 -8.39 -12.24 -6.97
N SER A 53 -8.79 -13.23 -6.17
CA SER A 53 -10.21 -13.55 -5.97
C SER A 53 -10.99 -12.36 -5.38
N VAL A 54 -10.42 -11.67 -4.37
CA VAL A 54 -11.05 -10.49 -3.76
C VAL A 54 -11.21 -9.34 -4.77
N ILE A 55 -10.18 -9.07 -5.58
CA ILE A 55 -10.21 -8.07 -6.65
C ILE A 55 -11.29 -8.42 -7.69
N SER A 56 -11.31 -9.67 -8.16
CA SER A 56 -12.32 -10.15 -9.12
C SER A 56 -13.75 -10.04 -8.59
N GLN A 57 -13.95 -10.35 -7.30
CA GLN A 57 -15.27 -10.21 -6.66
C GLN A 57 -15.71 -8.75 -6.58
N ALA A 58 -14.79 -7.84 -6.21
CA ALA A 58 -15.07 -6.41 -6.12
C ALA A 58 -15.40 -5.82 -7.49
N TYR A 59 -14.66 -6.25 -8.53
CA TYR A 59 -14.90 -5.80 -9.90
C TYR A 59 -16.29 -6.19 -10.42
N ARG A 60 -16.81 -7.36 -10.02
CA ARG A 60 -18.15 -7.81 -10.40
C ARG A 60 -19.28 -7.10 -9.64
N ARG A 61 -18.96 -6.30 -8.62
CA ARG A 61 -19.95 -5.59 -7.78
C ARG A 61 -19.69 -4.07 -7.79
N PRO A 62 -19.81 -3.39 -8.95
CA PRO A 62 -19.61 -1.95 -8.99
C PRO A 62 -20.76 -1.20 -8.33
N ILE A 63 -20.41 -0.18 -7.54
CA ILE A 63 -21.34 0.80 -6.98
C ILE A 63 -21.22 2.08 -7.83
N ASN A 64 -22.32 2.47 -8.47
CA ASN A 64 -22.39 3.69 -9.27
C ASN A 64 -22.59 4.91 -8.37
N ILE A 65 -21.59 5.80 -8.34
CA ILE A 65 -21.69 7.10 -7.70
C ILE A 65 -22.19 8.09 -8.76
N ARG A 66 -23.51 8.36 -8.74
CA ARG A 66 -24.08 9.43 -9.57
C ARG A 66 -23.56 10.77 -9.08
N LYS A 67 -23.21 11.66 -10.03
CA LYS A 67 -23.05 13.08 -9.68
C LYS A 67 -24.41 13.60 -9.21
N ASN A 68 -24.47 14.17 -8.00
CA ASN A 68 -25.59 15.01 -7.63
C ASN A 68 -25.70 16.11 -8.69
N GLN A 69 -26.75 16.06 -9.52
CA GLN A 69 -27.10 17.18 -10.38
C GLN A 69 -27.64 18.28 -9.46
N GLY A 70 -26.72 19.06 -8.90
CA GLY A 70 -27.05 20.26 -8.15
C GLY A 70 -27.67 21.28 -9.10
N GLY A 71 -28.99 21.24 -9.24
CA GLY A 71 -29.76 22.40 -9.66
C GLY A 71 -29.44 23.57 -8.74
N LYS A 72 -29.28 24.76 -9.33
CA LYS A 72 -29.08 26.03 -8.64
C LYS A 72 -30.22 26.30 -7.65
N THR A 73 -30.12 25.81 -6.42
CA THR A 73 -30.83 26.37 -5.26
C THR A 73 -30.01 26.12 -4.01
N CYS A 74 -29.47 27.20 -3.46
CA CYS A 74 -28.78 27.23 -2.17
C CYS A 74 -29.80 26.98 -1.04
N ASN A 75 -30.09 25.72 -0.72
CA ASN A 75 -30.66 25.34 0.56
C ASN A 75 -29.60 24.49 1.29
N ALA A 76 -29.28 24.86 2.53
CA ALA A 76 -28.25 24.22 3.36
C ALA A 76 -28.58 22.77 3.79
N GLU A 77 -29.69 22.22 3.32
CA GLU A 77 -30.10 20.81 3.46
C GLU A 77 -30.01 20.08 2.11
N ALA A 78 -29.02 20.40 1.28
CA ALA A 78 -28.65 19.55 0.16
C ALA A 78 -28.07 18.25 0.73
N ALA A 79 -28.95 17.29 1.01
CA ALA A 79 -28.66 16.00 1.61
C ALA A 79 -27.36 15.39 1.04
N GLU A 80 -26.28 15.49 1.80
CA GLU A 80 -25.09 14.67 1.62
C GLU A 80 -25.51 13.22 1.87
N ARG A 81 -25.99 12.55 0.83
CA ARG A 81 -26.19 11.10 0.86
C ARG A 81 -24.80 10.47 0.83
N TYR A 82 -24.23 10.27 2.02
CA TYR A 82 -23.09 9.39 2.21
C TYR A 82 -23.49 7.98 1.79
N VAL A 83 -22.66 7.35 0.96
CA VAL A 83 -22.76 5.94 0.66
C VAL A 83 -21.81 5.23 1.62
N GLU A 84 -22.37 4.49 2.57
CA GLU A 84 -21.59 3.60 3.42
C GLU A 84 -21.13 2.39 2.59
N VAL A 85 -19.82 2.15 2.55
CA VAL A 85 -19.24 1.01 1.85
C VAL A 85 -18.70 0.04 2.89
N THR A 86 -19.44 -1.03 3.13
CA THR A 86 -19.10 -2.07 4.12
C THR A 86 -18.60 -3.36 3.46
N GLU A 87 -19.00 -3.61 2.22
CA GLU A 87 -18.61 -4.79 1.45
C GLU A 87 -17.54 -4.47 0.42
N LEU A 88 -16.73 -5.46 0.05
CA LEU A 88 -15.77 -5.34 -1.06
C LEU A 88 -16.48 -4.83 -2.31
N SER A 89 -15.97 -3.74 -2.90
CA SER A 89 -16.66 -3.01 -3.97
C SER A 89 -15.72 -2.11 -4.75
N ILE A 90 -16.07 -1.83 -6.00
CA ILE A 90 -15.48 -0.73 -6.76
C ILE A 90 -16.48 0.43 -6.85
N LEU A 91 -15.99 1.65 -6.69
CA LEU A 91 -16.77 2.86 -6.87
C LEU A 91 -16.53 3.38 -8.28
N VAL A 92 -17.59 3.42 -9.09
CA VAL A 92 -17.54 3.87 -10.49
C VAL A 92 -18.38 5.11 -10.70
N THR A 93 -17.94 5.98 -11.60
CA THR A 93 -18.74 7.10 -12.09
C THR A 93 -19.73 6.66 -13.18
N ASP A 94 -20.60 7.58 -13.56
CA ASP A 94 -21.45 7.46 -14.76
C ASP A 94 -20.65 7.26 -16.07
N SER A 95 -19.37 7.65 -16.11
CA SER A 95 -18.46 7.39 -17.25
C SER A 95 -17.78 6.02 -17.19
N ASN A 96 -18.25 5.13 -16.30
CA ASN A 96 -17.66 3.83 -16.03
C ASN A 96 -16.18 3.89 -15.63
N THR A 97 -15.78 5.00 -15.00
CA THR A 97 -14.40 5.20 -14.51
C THR A 97 -14.33 4.77 -13.05
N ILE A 98 -13.40 3.87 -12.72
CA ILE A 98 -13.17 3.44 -11.34
C ILE A 98 -12.43 4.54 -10.58
N HIS A 99 -13.01 5.02 -9.48
CA HIS A 99 -12.40 6.00 -8.59
C HIS A 99 -11.76 5.39 -7.35
N VAL A 100 -12.41 4.37 -6.79
CA VAL A 100 -11.97 3.73 -5.54
C VAL A 100 -12.15 2.23 -5.65
N TRP A 101 -11.13 1.51 -5.21
CA TRP A 101 -11.21 0.10 -4.89
C TRP A 101 -11.29 -0.03 -3.36
N TYR A 102 -12.38 -0.57 -2.85
CA TYR A 102 -12.52 -0.88 -1.43
C TYR A 102 -12.42 -2.40 -1.25
N LEU A 103 -11.26 -2.85 -0.75
CA LEU A 103 -10.88 -4.26 -0.66
C LEU A 103 -10.57 -4.67 0.79
N PRO A 104 -11.60 -4.74 1.66
CA PRO A 104 -11.41 -5.19 3.03
C PRO A 104 -10.93 -6.65 3.04
N ASP A 105 -10.07 -6.98 4.02
CA ASP A 105 -9.57 -8.34 4.26
C ASP A 105 -8.89 -9.03 3.05
N ALA A 106 -8.40 -8.25 2.09
CA ALA A 106 -7.65 -8.76 0.93
C ALA A 106 -6.43 -9.57 1.36
N LEU A 107 -5.66 -9.06 2.34
CA LEU A 107 -4.58 -9.80 2.98
C LEU A 107 -5.13 -10.81 3.98
N SER A 108 -4.55 -12.01 4.02
CA SER A 108 -4.97 -13.03 5.00
C SER A 108 -4.83 -12.54 6.46
N PRO A 109 -5.61 -13.11 7.40
CA PRO A 109 -5.46 -12.80 8.82
C PRO A 109 -4.03 -13.01 9.32
N LYS A 110 -3.36 -14.09 8.86
CA LYS A 110 -1.97 -14.36 9.20
C LYS A 110 -1.04 -13.25 8.69
N ARG A 111 -1.14 -12.88 7.41
CA ARG A 111 -0.31 -11.82 6.83
C ARG A 111 -0.52 -10.48 7.53
N ARG A 112 -1.77 -10.13 7.87
CA ARG A 112 -2.08 -8.91 8.64
C ARG A 112 -1.44 -8.94 10.03
N ALA A 113 -1.50 -10.09 10.71
CA ALA A 113 -0.82 -10.27 11.99
C ALA A 113 0.70 -10.14 11.86
N ASP A 114 1.30 -10.70 10.80
CA ASP A 114 2.75 -10.57 10.55
C ASP A 114 3.15 -9.10 10.30
N VAL A 115 2.37 -8.37 9.50
CA VAL A 115 2.55 -6.92 9.26
C VAL A 115 2.43 -6.12 10.56
N TRP A 116 1.43 -6.43 11.39
CA TRP A 116 1.25 -5.78 12.68
C TRP A 116 2.42 -6.07 13.62
N ASN A 117 2.80 -7.35 13.71
CA ASN A 117 3.86 -7.81 14.59
C ASN A 117 5.17 -7.13 14.24
N CYS A 118 5.56 -7.03 12.97
CA CYS A 118 6.84 -6.42 12.59
C CYS A 118 6.94 -4.92 12.91
N LEU A 119 5.82 -4.21 13.18
CA LEU A 119 5.85 -2.80 13.60
C LEU A 119 6.64 -2.56 14.89
N HIS A 120 6.84 -3.57 15.74
CA HIS A 120 7.67 -3.44 16.94
C HIS A 120 9.10 -2.97 16.62
N LEU A 121 9.63 -3.34 15.45
CA LEU A 121 10.95 -2.92 14.97
C LEU A 121 11.03 -1.40 14.74
N LEU A 122 9.89 -0.74 14.54
CA LEU A 122 9.81 0.70 14.31
C LEU A 122 9.72 1.50 15.61
N ARG A 123 9.55 0.86 16.77
CA ARG A 123 9.34 1.54 18.06
C ARG A 123 10.45 2.53 18.40
N GLU A 124 11.71 2.10 18.40
CA GLU A 124 12.84 2.97 18.70
C GLU A 124 13.07 4.05 17.63
N PRO A 125 13.09 3.75 16.30
CA PRO A 125 13.15 4.79 15.27
C PRO A 125 12.06 5.87 15.39
N LEU A 126 10.85 5.46 15.72
CA LEU A 126 9.73 6.38 15.96
C LEU A 126 10.00 7.23 17.20
N ARG A 127 10.41 6.63 18.32
CA ARG A 127 10.74 7.36 19.55
C ARG A 127 11.86 8.38 19.36
N GLU A 128 12.93 7.99 18.67
CA GLU A 128 14.09 8.85 18.35
C GLU A 128 13.71 10.04 17.45
N SER A 129 12.63 9.91 16.67
CA SER A 129 12.16 10.99 15.81
C SER A 129 11.55 12.15 16.59
N ILE A 130 11.09 11.92 17.83
CA ILE A 130 10.39 12.93 18.65
C ILE A 130 11.37 14.02 19.09
N LYS A 131 10.98 15.27 18.89
CA LYS A 131 11.77 16.46 19.25
C LYS A 131 10.99 17.35 20.21
N ALA A 132 11.70 17.99 21.12
CA ALA A 132 11.18 19.07 21.94
C ALA A 132 11.32 20.40 21.18
N SER A 133 10.63 20.57 20.06
CA SER A 133 10.58 21.84 19.33
C SER A 133 9.26 22.03 18.57
N PRO A 134 8.52 23.13 18.84
CA PRO A 134 7.28 23.50 18.14
C PRO A 134 7.43 23.68 16.63
N GLN A 135 8.65 23.91 16.15
CA GLN A 135 8.95 24.16 14.74
C GLN A 135 8.88 22.88 13.89
N ALA A 136 8.80 21.71 14.53
CA ALA A 136 8.78 20.42 13.87
C ALA A 136 7.48 19.66 14.22
N TRP A 137 6.34 20.19 13.77
CA TRP A 137 5.00 19.73 14.15
C TRP A 137 4.74 18.22 13.95
N ARG A 138 5.39 17.58 12.97
CA ARG A 138 5.28 16.11 12.78
C ARG A 138 5.95 15.29 13.87
N THR A 139 6.84 15.90 14.64
CA THR A 139 7.71 15.24 15.62
C THR A 139 7.63 15.87 17.01
N ASP A 140 6.79 16.89 17.20
CA ASP A 140 6.62 17.52 18.51
C ASP A 140 5.86 16.57 19.44
N LYS A 141 6.44 16.33 20.62
CA LYS A 141 5.89 15.44 21.64
C LYS A 141 4.46 15.82 22.04
N SER A 142 4.10 17.10 22.04
CA SER A 142 2.79 17.60 22.47
C SER A 142 1.63 17.19 21.57
N TYR A 143 1.90 16.74 20.34
CA TYR A 143 0.87 16.26 19.41
C TYR A 143 0.61 14.76 19.47
N PHE A 144 1.32 14.02 20.32
CA PHE A 144 1.08 12.59 20.53
C PHE A 144 0.35 12.35 21.84
N ARG A 145 -0.63 11.43 21.82
CA ARG A 145 -1.30 11.00 23.06
C ARG A 145 -0.30 10.37 24.02
N ASP A 146 -0.49 10.58 25.32
CA ASP A 146 0.39 10.03 26.34
C ASP A 146 0.31 8.49 26.46
N ASP A 147 -0.82 7.89 26.10
CA ASP A 147 -1.09 6.45 26.17
C ASP A 147 -0.78 5.66 24.88
N ALA A 148 -0.38 6.32 23.79
CA ALA A 148 -0.12 5.63 22.52
C ALA A 148 1.15 4.74 22.60
N GLU A 149 1.04 3.48 22.14
CA GLU A 149 2.17 2.53 22.14
C GLU A 149 3.30 2.89 21.15
N LEU A 150 2.94 3.51 20.02
CA LEU A 150 3.87 3.96 18.98
C LEU A 150 3.68 5.47 18.78
N LYS A 151 4.77 6.23 18.91
CA LYS A 151 4.77 7.70 18.81
C LYS A 151 5.97 8.19 18.04
N GLY A 152 5.79 9.26 17.29
CA GLY A 152 6.80 9.84 16.41
C GLY A 152 6.38 9.78 14.94
N ALA A 153 7.29 10.19 14.07
CA ALA A 153 7.09 10.19 12.63
C ALA A 153 8.38 9.81 11.91
N ILE A 154 8.29 8.77 11.08
CA ILE A 154 9.38 8.35 10.19
C ILE A 154 8.86 8.28 8.76
N ASN A 155 9.80 8.46 7.83
CA ASN A 155 9.54 8.40 6.39
C ASN A 155 10.46 7.32 5.80
N LEU A 156 9.88 6.19 5.42
CA LEU A 156 10.60 5.07 4.81
C LEU A 156 10.18 4.98 3.34
N SER A 157 11.12 5.23 2.44
CA SER A 157 10.94 4.92 1.01
C SER A 157 12.21 4.29 0.45
N PRO A 158 12.10 3.13 -0.24
CA PRO A 158 13.22 2.50 -0.93
C PRO A 158 13.64 3.29 -2.19
N ALA A 159 12.72 4.05 -2.78
CA ALA A 159 12.94 4.91 -3.94
C ALA A 159 12.23 6.24 -3.71
N TRP A 160 12.84 7.13 -2.92
CA TRP A 160 12.25 8.42 -2.58
C TRP A 160 12.12 9.29 -3.84
N PHE A 161 10.91 9.39 -4.39
CA PHE A 161 10.60 10.43 -5.35
C PHE A 161 10.65 11.78 -4.64
N GLN A 162 11.49 12.66 -5.18
CA GLN A 162 11.78 13.98 -4.63
C GLN A 162 10.54 14.89 -4.70
N GLN A 163 9.61 14.76 -3.75
CA GLN A 163 8.59 15.79 -3.53
C GLN A 163 9.21 17.02 -2.84
N GLY A 164 10.14 17.70 -3.53
CA GLY A 164 10.43 19.11 -3.28
C GLY A 164 11.87 19.54 -3.00
N ARG A 165 12.86 18.65 -2.79
CA ARG A 165 14.28 19.01 -2.65
C ARG A 165 15.20 17.86 -3.09
N GLY A 166 15.75 17.94 -4.31
CA GLY A 166 16.56 16.87 -4.90
C GLY A 166 18.08 17.09 -4.83
N PRO A 167 18.91 16.04 -4.67
CA PRO A 167 20.33 16.05 -5.04
C PRO A 167 20.54 16.41 -6.53
N GLN A 168 21.68 17.06 -6.84
CA GLN A 168 22.00 17.63 -8.16
C GLN A 168 22.02 16.63 -9.33
N ASN A 169 22.04 15.32 -9.07
CA ASN A 169 22.27 14.27 -10.07
C ASN A 169 21.00 13.56 -10.59
N GLY A 170 19.81 13.87 -10.05
CA GLY A 170 18.52 13.39 -10.58
C GLY A 170 18.19 11.90 -10.35
N PHE A 171 19.00 11.16 -9.60
CA PHE A 171 18.73 9.74 -9.32
C PHE A 171 17.83 9.57 -8.09
N PRO A 172 16.87 8.62 -8.11
CA PRO A 172 16.13 8.23 -6.91
C PRO A 172 17.09 7.70 -5.85
N GLU A 173 16.86 8.09 -4.60
CA GLU A 173 17.66 7.60 -3.48
C GLU A 173 16.78 7.05 -2.36
N ALA A 174 17.29 6.08 -1.61
CA ALA A 174 16.61 5.62 -0.40
C ALA A 174 16.58 6.70 0.68
N SER A 175 15.56 6.65 1.54
CA SER A 175 15.47 7.52 2.73
C SER A 175 16.70 7.37 3.65
N ARG A 176 17.03 8.43 4.41
CA ARG A 176 18.23 8.48 5.28
C ARG A 176 18.30 7.29 6.24
N LEU A 177 17.16 6.91 6.84
CA LEU A 177 17.06 5.80 7.78
C LEU A 177 17.47 4.46 7.14
N LEU A 178 17.21 4.27 5.85
CA LEU A 178 17.61 3.06 5.12
C LEU A 178 19.08 3.08 4.69
N LYS A 179 19.72 4.26 4.62
CA LYS A 179 21.12 4.43 4.20
C LYS A 179 22.13 4.17 5.33
N SER A 180 21.80 4.48 6.58
CA SER A 180 22.75 4.36 7.69
C SER A 180 23.17 2.90 7.91
N ARG A 181 24.47 2.60 7.78
CA ARG A 181 25.01 1.24 8.00
C ARG A 181 25.31 0.94 9.47
N THR A 182 25.46 1.98 10.28
CA THR A 182 25.93 1.89 11.67
C THR A 182 24.86 2.29 12.67
N GLU A 183 23.78 2.96 12.24
CA GLU A 183 22.68 3.38 13.11
C GLU A 183 21.38 2.70 12.66
N ASN A 184 20.68 2.10 13.62
CA ASN A 184 19.28 1.67 13.52
C ASN A 184 18.96 0.60 12.44
N THR A 185 19.51 -0.61 12.63
CA THR A 185 19.26 -1.81 11.82
C THR A 185 17.79 -2.21 11.76
N SER A 186 17.00 -1.87 12.78
CA SER A 186 15.60 -2.23 12.91
C SER A 186 14.74 -1.74 11.74
N THR A 187 15.04 -0.57 11.18
CA THR A 187 14.31 -0.06 10.00
C THR A 187 14.54 -0.89 8.74
N ARG A 188 15.75 -1.42 8.55
CA ARG A 188 16.06 -2.30 7.41
C ARG A 188 15.46 -3.69 7.62
N GLU A 189 15.57 -4.20 8.84
CA GLU A 189 14.95 -5.45 9.21
C GLU A 189 13.43 -5.40 9.00
N TRP A 190 12.79 -4.28 9.35
CA TRP A 190 11.38 -4.07 9.04
C TRP A 190 11.09 -4.10 7.53
N VAL A 191 11.90 -3.42 6.71
CA VAL A 191 11.76 -3.45 5.24
C VAL A 191 11.94 -4.87 4.70
N ASP A 192 12.90 -5.61 5.22
CA ASP A 192 13.14 -7.00 4.83
C ASP A 192 11.99 -7.93 5.23
N GLN A 193 11.42 -7.77 6.43
CA GLN A 193 10.24 -8.53 6.88
C GLN A 193 8.97 -8.15 6.09
N MET A 194 8.87 -6.90 5.64
CA MET A 194 7.74 -6.42 4.84
C MET A 194 7.88 -6.71 3.34
N SER A 195 8.98 -7.32 2.88
CA SER A 195 9.29 -7.41 1.46
C SER A 195 8.19 -8.09 0.63
N ASP A 196 7.68 -9.21 1.11
CA ASP A 196 6.69 -10.00 0.39
C ASP A 196 5.35 -9.28 0.38
N THR A 197 4.98 -8.65 1.50
CA THR A 197 3.79 -7.81 1.60
C THR A 197 3.89 -6.64 0.63
N ASN A 198 5.05 -5.99 0.55
CA ASN A 198 5.26 -4.87 -0.38
C ASN A 198 5.18 -5.34 -1.84
N ALA A 199 5.76 -6.50 -2.18
CA ALA A 199 5.65 -7.08 -3.51
C ALA A 199 4.18 -7.39 -3.89
N LEU A 200 3.40 -7.96 -2.95
CA LEU A 200 1.97 -8.19 -3.12
C LEU A 200 1.20 -6.87 -3.29
N LEU A 201 1.48 -5.84 -2.47
CA LEU A 201 0.86 -4.52 -2.61
C LEU A 201 1.17 -3.87 -3.95
N SER A 202 2.41 -3.97 -4.42
CA SER A 202 2.80 -3.50 -5.76
C SER A 202 2.08 -4.27 -6.86
N ALA A 203 1.96 -5.59 -6.74
CA ALA A 203 1.21 -6.40 -7.68
C ALA A 203 -0.30 -6.06 -7.70
N ILE A 204 -0.91 -5.80 -6.53
CA ILE A 204 -2.29 -5.28 -6.44
C ILE A 204 -2.41 -4.00 -7.25
N LEU A 205 -1.54 -3.02 -6.99
CA LEU A 205 -1.56 -1.73 -7.69
C LEU A 205 -1.43 -1.91 -9.21
N HIS A 206 -0.59 -2.85 -9.66
CA HIS A 206 -0.44 -3.17 -11.08
C HIS A 206 -1.72 -3.73 -11.72
N VAL A 207 -2.56 -4.45 -10.96
CA VAL A 207 -3.84 -4.98 -11.44
C VAL A 207 -4.94 -3.92 -11.43
N ILE A 208 -5.01 -3.10 -10.37
CA ILE A 208 -6.10 -2.14 -10.18
C ILE A 208 -5.87 -0.78 -10.86
N HIS A 209 -4.61 -0.47 -11.21
CA HIS A 209 -4.19 0.68 -12.01
C HIS A 209 -3.43 0.22 -13.26
N PRO A 210 -4.11 -0.46 -14.20
CA PRO A 210 -3.48 -1.02 -15.40
C PRO A 210 -2.98 0.03 -16.39
#